data_AF-A0A949MPD8-F1
#
_entry.id   AF-A0A949MPD8-F1
#
_cell.length_a   1.000
_cell.length_b   1.000
_cell.length_c   1.000
_cell.angle_alpha   90.00
_cell.angle_beta   90.00
_cell.angle_gamma   90.00
#
_symmetry.space_group_name_H-M   'P 1'
#
loop_
_entity.id
_entity.type
_entity.pdbx_description
1 polymer ?
#
loop_
_entity_poly.entity_id
_entity_poly.type
_entity_poly.pdbx_seq_one_letter_code
_entity_poly.pdbx_strand_id
1 'polypeptide(L)'
;MSHSLVIVLLICVAIFIGTLEQARIVLRQKTFPNQGSALAARRNTLQGDLNALALGIKQVQAYIDALQANREAAVVEARTKSQNSLDKAKDLHKQVSESLNQADTDNALKICDLKIDTGRFHVRQARALVEPLQRTTDGDDPEDDN
;
A
#
# COMPACT_ATOMS: atom_id res chain seq x y z
N MET A 1 55.59 -46.02 -3.24
CA MET A 1 55.02 -45.33 -2.05
C MET A 1 54.47 -43.93 -2.38
N SER A 2 54.16 -43.62 -3.64
CA SER A 2 53.80 -42.27 -4.10
C SER A 2 52.33 -42.09 -4.48
N HIS A 3 51.50 -43.15 -4.45
CA HIS A 3 50.07 -43.08 -4.80
C HIS A 3 49.18 -42.85 -3.57
N SER A 4 49.58 -43.33 -2.39
CA SER A 4 48.84 -43.12 -1.14
C SER A 4 48.84 -41.66 -0.67
N LEU A 5 49.88 -40.88 -1.00
CA LEU A 5 49.98 -39.46 -0.66
C LEU A 5 49.02 -38.59 -1.49
N VAL A 6 48.80 -38.93 -2.76
CA VAL A 6 47.91 -38.18 -3.67
C VAL A 6 46.45 -38.36 -3.28
N ILE A 7 46.06 -39.56 -2.84
CA ILE A 7 44.69 -39.86 -2.41
C ILE A 7 44.33 -39.12 -1.12
N VAL A 8 45.24 -39.08 -0.15
CA VAL A 8 45.03 -38.34 1.11
C VAL A 8 44.91 -36.83 0.87
N LEU A 9 45.71 -36.28 -0.05
CA LEU A 9 45.62 -34.86 -0.40
C LEU A 9 44.27 -34.51 -1.06
N LEU A 10 43.77 -35.36 -1.96
CA LEU A 10 42.49 -35.15 -2.63
C LEU A 10 41.30 -35.21 -1.67
N ILE A 11 41.33 -36.10 -0.67
CA ILE A 11 40.30 -36.17 0.37
C ILE A 11 40.30 -34.91 1.23
N CYS A 12 41.48 -34.41 1.61
CA CYS A 12 41.60 -33.17 2.38
C CYS A 12 41.05 -31.94 1.62
N VAL A 13 41.31 -31.84 0.31
CA VAL A 13 40.80 -30.73 -0.51
C VAL A 13 39.27 -30.81 -0.68
N ALA A 14 38.70 -32.02 -0.85
CA ALA A 14 37.25 -32.19 -0.96
C ALA A 14 36.51 -31.80 0.34
N ILE A 15 37.08 -32.14 1.51
CA ILE A 15 36.54 -31.74 2.82
C ILE A 15 36.63 -30.22 3.02
N PHE A 16 37.71 -29.59 2.54
CA PHE A 16 37.90 -28.14 2.65
C PHE A 16 36.93 -27.35 1.76
N ILE A 17 36.63 -27.83 0.54
CA ILE A 17 35.63 -27.20 -0.35
C ILE A 17 34.22 -27.37 0.22
N GLY A 18 33.88 -28.56 0.75
CA GLY A 18 32.56 -28.83 1.35
C GLY A 18 32.28 -27.98 2.60
N THR A 19 33.30 -27.64 3.39
CA THR A 19 33.13 -26.78 4.58
C THR A 19 32.99 -25.30 4.23
N LEU A 20 33.58 -24.83 3.12
CA LEU A 20 33.40 -23.45 2.62
C LEU A 20 31.97 -23.18 2.13
N GLU A 21 31.31 -24.16 1.51
CA GLU A 21 29.90 -24.02 1.10
C GLU A 21 28.95 -23.99 2.30
N GLN A 22 29.17 -24.83 3.30
CA GLN A 22 28.37 -24.82 4.53
C GLN A 22 28.54 -23.53 5.34
N ALA A 23 29.76 -22.97 5.39
CA ALA A 23 30.00 -21.68 6.03
C ALA A 23 29.21 -20.54 5.36
N ARG A 24 29.05 -20.54 4.02
CA ARG A 24 28.22 -19.55 3.30
C ARG A 24 26.72 -19.69 3.58
N ILE A 25 26.21 -20.92 3.69
CA ILE A 25 24.80 -21.17 3.99
C ILE A 25 24.49 -20.79 5.45
N VAL A 26 25.37 -21.12 6.39
CA VAL A 26 25.24 -20.74 7.79
C VAL A 26 25.43 -19.24 8.01
N LEU A 27 26.32 -18.57 7.27
CA LEU A 27 26.42 -17.10 7.28
C LEU A 27 25.16 -16.45 6.69
N ARG A 28 24.59 -16.95 5.59
CA ARG A 28 23.29 -16.46 5.09
C ARG A 28 22.16 -16.67 6.11
N GLN A 29 22.12 -17.80 6.80
CA GLN A 29 21.11 -18.08 7.84
C GLN A 29 21.34 -17.32 9.15
N LYS A 30 22.58 -17.04 9.55
CA LYS A 30 22.89 -16.26 10.77
C LYS A 30 22.81 -14.76 10.56
N THR A 31 23.00 -14.26 9.34
CA THR A 31 23.05 -12.80 9.12
C THR A 31 21.68 -12.22 8.72
N PHE A 32 20.75 -12.97 8.12
CA PHE A 32 19.44 -12.44 7.70
C PHE A 32 18.22 -13.39 7.79
N PRO A 33 17.98 -14.10 8.90
CA PRO A 33 16.79 -14.96 9.01
C PRO A 33 15.45 -14.18 9.10
N ASN A 34 15.49 -12.85 9.30
CA ASN A 34 14.30 -12.04 9.63
C ASN A 34 13.88 -10.99 8.58
N GLN A 35 14.63 -10.81 7.49
CA GLN A 35 14.23 -9.81 6.48
C GLN A 35 13.04 -10.30 5.62
N GLY A 36 12.98 -11.59 5.29
CA GLY A 36 11.85 -12.15 4.54
C GLY A 36 10.53 -12.09 5.32
N SER A 37 10.57 -12.34 6.63
CA SER A 37 9.40 -12.22 7.53
C SER A 37 8.98 -10.76 7.73
N ALA A 38 9.94 -9.84 7.88
CA ALA A 38 9.65 -8.41 8.01
C ALA A 38 9.04 -7.80 6.74
N LEU A 39 9.57 -8.14 5.55
CA LEU A 39 9.03 -7.67 4.27
C LEU A 39 7.61 -8.20 4.04
N ALA A 40 7.34 -9.47 4.38
CA ALA A 40 6.01 -10.06 4.29
C ALA A 40 5.02 -9.37 5.25
N ALA A 41 5.41 -9.14 6.51
CA ALA A 41 4.58 -8.43 7.48
C ALA A 41 4.25 -6.99 7.02
N ARG A 42 5.25 -6.29 6.47
CA ARG A 42 5.05 -4.94 5.93
C ARG A 42 4.11 -4.95 4.73
N ARG A 43 4.26 -5.90 3.81
CA ARG A 43 3.33 -6.06 2.67
C ARG A 43 1.89 -6.28 3.15
N ASN A 44 1.69 -7.16 4.15
CA ASN A 44 0.37 -7.41 4.72
C ASN A 44 -0.25 -6.16 5.36
N THR A 45 0.58 -5.35 6.04
CA THR A 45 0.14 -4.07 6.61
C THR A 45 -0.31 -3.11 5.51
N LEU A 46 0.53 -2.93 4.48
CA LEU A 46 0.20 -2.09 3.32
C LEU A 46 -1.03 -2.59 2.56
N GLN A 47 -1.27 -3.90 2.52
CA GLN A 47 -2.49 -4.47 1.95
C GLN A 47 -3.73 -4.05 2.75
N GLY A 48 -3.63 -4.08 4.09
CA GLY A 48 -4.68 -3.55 4.97
C GLY A 48 -4.92 -2.06 4.76
N ASP A 49 -3.85 -1.29 4.65
CA ASP A 49 -3.93 0.16 4.40
C ASP A 49 -4.53 0.51 3.03
N LEU A 50 -4.19 -0.27 2.00
CA LEU A 50 -4.76 -0.16 0.66
C LEU A 50 -6.26 -0.49 0.66
N ASN A 51 -6.68 -1.53 1.39
CA ASN A 51 -8.09 -1.85 1.57
C ASN A 51 -8.85 -0.73 2.30
N ALA A 52 -8.23 -0.12 3.32
CA ALA A 52 -8.81 1.03 4.01
C ALA A 52 -8.94 2.26 3.09
N LEU A 53 -7.94 2.49 2.22
CA LEU A 53 -8.02 3.52 1.17
C LEU A 53 -9.19 3.23 0.22
N ALA A 54 -9.36 1.99 -0.22
CA ALA A 54 -10.48 1.59 -1.08
C ALA A 54 -11.85 1.86 -0.44
N LEU A 55 -11.98 1.58 0.87
CA LEU A 55 -13.20 1.87 1.62
C LEU A 55 -13.46 3.38 1.69
N GLY A 56 -12.43 4.18 1.97
CA GLY A 56 -12.53 5.64 1.96
C GLY A 56 -12.95 6.20 0.60
N ILE A 57 -12.41 5.65 -0.49
CA ILE A 57 -12.82 6.01 -1.87
C ILE A 57 -14.30 5.73 -2.09
N LYS A 58 -14.78 4.53 -1.71
CA LYS A 58 -16.18 4.13 -1.86
C LYS A 58 -17.13 5.03 -1.06
N GLN A 59 -16.77 5.37 0.17
CA GLN A 59 -17.57 6.27 1.02
C GLN A 59 -17.72 7.64 0.38
N VAL A 60 -16.62 8.24 -0.10
CA VAL A 60 -16.69 9.57 -0.73
C VAL A 60 -17.42 9.53 -2.07
N GLN A 61 -17.30 8.45 -2.86
CA GLN A 61 -18.10 8.30 -4.07
C GLN A 61 -19.59 8.31 -3.75
N ALA A 62 -20.02 7.58 -2.71
CA ALA A 62 -21.42 7.60 -2.28
C ALA A 62 -21.88 9.01 -1.88
N TYR A 63 -21.00 9.82 -1.28
CA TYR A 63 -21.32 11.21 -0.96
C TYR A 63 -21.53 12.08 -2.21
N ILE A 64 -20.67 11.92 -3.21
CA ILE A 64 -20.78 12.61 -4.49
C ILE A 64 -22.08 12.21 -5.21
N ASP A 65 -22.39 10.91 -5.22
CA ASP A 65 -23.56 10.35 -5.90
C ASP A 65 -24.86 10.83 -5.27
N ALA A 66 -24.93 10.93 -3.94
CA ALA A 66 -26.09 11.48 -3.23
C ALA A 66 -26.39 12.94 -3.59
N LEU A 67 -25.36 13.73 -3.94
CA LEU A 67 -25.51 15.13 -4.34
C LEU A 67 -25.78 15.29 -5.85
N GLN A 68 -25.94 14.19 -6.61
CA GLN A 68 -26.01 14.24 -8.07
C GLN A 68 -27.24 14.99 -8.62
N ALA A 69 -28.36 14.89 -7.89
CA ALA A 69 -29.61 15.55 -8.24
C ALA A 69 -29.60 17.06 -7.95
N ASN A 70 -28.75 17.53 -7.02
CA ASN A 70 -28.64 18.94 -6.69
C ASN A 70 -27.94 19.71 -7.83
N ARG A 71 -28.61 20.77 -8.31
CA ARG A 71 -28.19 21.61 -9.46
C ARG A 71 -27.64 22.97 -9.06
N GLU A 72 -27.60 23.29 -7.77
CA GLU A 72 -27.02 24.54 -7.30
C GLU A 72 -25.55 24.62 -7.74
N ALA A 73 -25.16 25.79 -8.26
CA ALA A 73 -23.83 25.99 -8.83
C ALA A 73 -22.71 25.63 -7.83
N ALA A 74 -22.86 26.01 -6.56
CA ALA A 74 -21.91 25.71 -5.50
C ALA A 74 -21.78 24.19 -5.23
N VAL A 75 -22.89 23.45 -5.26
CA VAL A 75 -22.89 21.99 -5.06
C VAL A 75 -22.29 21.26 -6.26
N VAL A 76 -22.58 21.72 -7.49
CA VAL A 76 -21.98 21.19 -8.71
C VAL A 76 -20.47 21.43 -8.73
N GLU A 77 -20.01 22.61 -8.32
CA GLU A 77 -18.59 22.93 -8.21
C GLU A 77 -17.89 22.05 -7.16
N ALA A 78 -18.46 21.93 -5.96
CA ALA A 78 -17.93 21.10 -4.88
C ALA A 78 -17.83 19.63 -5.29
N ARG A 79 -18.87 19.09 -5.94
CA ARG A 79 -18.86 17.74 -6.52
C ARG A 79 -17.75 17.56 -7.55
N THR A 80 -17.58 18.52 -8.45
CA THR A 80 -16.56 18.44 -9.50
C THR A 80 -15.15 18.43 -8.90
N LYS A 81 -14.87 19.32 -7.94
CA LYS A 81 -13.60 19.37 -7.22
C LYS A 81 -13.36 18.11 -6.38
N SER A 82 -14.41 17.57 -5.76
CA SER A 82 -14.36 16.33 -5.00
C SER A 82 -14.06 15.13 -5.88
N GLN A 83 -14.76 15.01 -7.03
CA GLN A 83 -14.53 13.96 -8.02
C GLN A 83 -13.08 13.98 -8.54
N ASN A 84 -12.56 15.16 -8.90
CA ASN A 84 -11.17 15.29 -9.35
C ASN A 84 -10.16 14.82 -8.29
N SER A 85 -10.44 15.07 -7.02
CA SER A 85 -9.58 14.61 -5.91
C SER A 85 -9.73 13.10 -5.72
N LEU A 86 -10.96 12.59 -5.79
CA LEU A 86 -11.26 11.17 -5.67
C LEU A 86 -10.63 10.33 -6.79
N ASP A 87 -10.59 10.85 -8.01
CA ASP A 87 -9.98 10.18 -9.17
C ASP A 87 -8.46 10.04 -8.99
N LYS A 88 -7.78 11.06 -8.43
CA LYS A 88 -6.36 10.92 -8.03
C LYS A 88 -6.15 9.83 -6.97
N ALA A 89 -7.06 9.71 -6.01
CA ALA A 89 -7.01 8.65 -5.01
C ALA A 89 -7.22 7.26 -5.64
N LYS A 90 -8.15 7.13 -6.60
CA LYS A 90 -8.39 5.89 -7.37
C LYS A 90 -7.17 5.49 -8.19
N ASP A 91 -6.53 6.45 -8.86
CA ASP A 91 -5.33 6.20 -9.65
C ASP A 91 -4.17 5.72 -8.77
N LEU A 92 -3.96 6.35 -7.61
CA LEU A 92 -2.95 5.92 -6.64
C LEU A 92 -3.26 4.53 -6.08
N HIS A 93 -4.52 4.25 -5.72
CA HIS A 93 -4.94 2.93 -5.29
C HIS A 93 -4.63 1.87 -6.36
N LYS A 94 -4.97 2.13 -7.62
CA LYS A 94 -4.68 1.22 -8.74
C LYS A 94 -3.17 0.98 -8.89
N GLN A 95 -2.37 2.04 -8.93
CA GLN A 95 -0.91 1.94 -9.04
C GLN A 95 -0.31 1.12 -7.89
N VAL A 96 -0.75 1.34 -6.66
CA VAL A 96 -0.25 0.59 -5.49
C VAL A 96 -0.71 -0.86 -5.54
N SER A 97 -1.95 -1.14 -5.93
CA SER A 97 -2.44 -2.52 -6.09
C SER A 97 -1.61 -3.32 -7.09
N GLU A 98 -1.16 -2.68 -8.17
CA GLU A 98 -0.30 -3.31 -9.18
C GLU A 98 1.13 -3.49 -8.65
N SER A 99 1.70 -2.49 -7.98
CA SER A 99 3.10 -2.53 -7.52
C SER A 99 3.32 -3.32 -6.23
N LEU A 100 2.35 -3.37 -5.32
CA LEU A 100 2.51 -3.99 -3.99
C LEU A 100 2.76 -5.50 -4.08
N ASN A 101 2.12 -6.16 -5.05
CA ASN A 101 2.31 -7.58 -5.33
C ASN A 101 3.71 -7.90 -5.89
N GLN A 102 4.36 -6.91 -6.51
CA GLN A 102 5.67 -7.05 -7.14
C GLN A 102 6.80 -6.47 -6.26
N ALA A 103 6.46 -5.78 -5.16
CA ALA A 103 7.43 -5.17 -4.27
C ALA A 103 8.18 -6.24 -3.45
N ASP A 104 9.45 -6.42 -3.79
CA ASP A 104 10.39 -7.39 -3.20
C ASP A 104 11.46 -6.75 -2.31
N THR A 105 11.56 -5.41 -2.32
CA THR A 105 12.50 -4.63 -1.51
C THR A 105 11.79 -3.69 -0.53
N ASP A 106 12.47 -3.34 0.56
CA ASP A 106 11.95 -2.38 1.53
C ASP A 106 11.69 -0.99 0.91
N ASN A 107 12.54 -0.56 -0.04
CA ASN A 107 12.34 0.71 -0.74
C ASN A 107 11.10 0.68 -1.64
N ALA A 108 10.82 -0.42 -2.33
CA ALA A 108 9.59 -0.56 -3.11
C ALA A 108 8.35 -0.50 -2.21
N LEU A 109 8.40 -1.12 -1.03
CA LEU A 109 7.32 -1.04 -0.04
C LEU A 109 7.16 0.38 0.54
N LYS A 110 8.25 1.11 0.80
CA LYS A 110 8.20 2.54 1.20
C LYS A 110 7.56 3.44 0.15
N ILE A 111 7.80 3.19 -1.14
CA ILE A 111 7.15 3.93 -2.22
C ILE A 111 5.63 3.64 -2.22
N CYS A 112 5.24 2.39 -2.00
CA CYS A 112 3.82 2.03 -1.87
C CYS A 112 3.15 2.75 -0.69
N ASP A 113 3.83 2.79 0.45
CA ASP A 113 3.42 3.50 1.68
C ASP A 113 3.14 4.98 1.41
N LEU A 114 4.11 5.69 0.81
CA LEU A 114 3.97 7.10 0.44
C LEU A 114 2.79 7.34 -0.51
N LYS A 115 2.58 6.45 -1.48
CA LYS A 115 1.46 6.54 -2.43
C LYS A 115 0.12 6.31 -1.73
N ILE A 116 0.04 5.39 -0.77
CA ILE A 116 -1.15 5.17 0.05
C ILE A 116 -1.47 6.44 0.86
N ASP A 117 -0.49 7.04 1.52
CA ASP A 117 -0.69 8.26 2.29
C ASP A 117 -1.13 9.45 1.42
N THR A 118 -0.55 9.57 0.23
CA THR A 118 -0.98 10.55 -0.77
C THR A 118 -2.42 10.29 -1.23
N GLY A 119 -2.80 9.02 -1.43
CA GLY A 119 -4.17 8.63 -1.75
C GLY A 119 -5.15 8.98 -0.62
N ARG A 120 -4.77 8.72 0.63
CA ARG A 120 -5.55 9.09 1.83
C ARG A 120 -5.72 10.61 1.94
N PHE A 121 -4.69 11.38 1.60
CA PHE A 121 -4.78 12.84 1.54
C PHE A 121 -5.85 13.27 0.53
N HIS A 122 -5.85 12.71 -0.67
CA HIS A 122 -6.86 13.03 -1.68
C HIS A 122 -8.28 12.59 -1.28
N VAL A 123 -8.44 11.46 -0.59
CA VAL A 123 -9.74 11.06 -0.01
C VAL A 123 -10.21 12.08 1.02
N ARG A 124 -9.35 12.55 1.93
CA ARG A 124 -9.71 13.58 2.91
C ARG A 124 -10.11 14.90 2.24
N GLN A 125 -9.36 15.31 1.22
CA GLN A 125 -9.68 16.51 0.43
C GLN A 125 -11.03 16.39 -0.27
N ALA A 126 -11.29 15.25 -0.92
CA ALA A 126 -12.57 15.00 -1.59
C ALA A 126 -13.73 15.00 -0.59
N ARG A 127 -13.56 14.31 0.55
CA ARG A 127 -14.56 14.24 1.63
C ARG A 127 -14.92 15.61 2.19
N ALA A 128 -13.92 16.44 2.49
CA ALA A 128 -14.12 17.77 3.07
C ALA A 128 -15.00 18.70 2.19
N LEU A 129 -15.06 18.45 0.88
CA LEU A 129 -15.85 19.23 -0.06
C LEU A 129 -17.32 18.82 -0.12
N VAL A 130 -17.66 17.56 0.17
CA VAL A 130 -19.01 17.01 -0.06
C VAL A 130 -19.73 16.59 1.22
N GLU A 131 -19.00 16.19 2.27
CA GLU A 131 -19.60 15.78 3.53
C GLU A 131 -20.44 16.88 4.20
N PRO A 132 -20.02 18.18 4.21
CA PRO A 132 -20.85 19.24 4.76
C PRO A 132 -22.17 19.46 4.01
N LEU A 133 -22.17 19.21 2.69
CA LEU A 133 -23.32 19.43 1.81
C LEU A 133 -24.37 18.32 1.91
N GLN A 134 -24.03 17.17 2.49
CA GLN A 134 -25.01 16.12 2.77
C GLN A 134 -25.95 16.50 3.92
N ARG A 135 -25.45 17.24 4.92
CA ARG A 135 -26.26 17.62 6.07
C ARG A 135 -27.33 18.66 5.74
N THR A 136 -27.10 19.47 4.71
CA THR A 136 -28.04 20.50 4.24
C THR A 136 -29.17 19.93 3.39
N THR A 137 -29.05 18.71 2.88
CA THR A 137 -30.12 18.03 2.13
C THR A 137 -31.15 17.32 3.03
N ASP A 138 -30.86 17.13 4.32
CA ASP A 138 -31.68 16.32 5.24
C ASP A 138 -32.61 17.13 6.17
N GLY A 139 -32.66 18.48 6.08
CA GLY A 139 -33.70 19.26 6.78
C GLY A 139 -33.26 20.60 7.35
N ASP A 140 -33.13 21.61 6.48
CA ASP A 140 -33.47 22.99 6.86
C ASP A 140 -34.92 23.23 6.40
N ASP A 141 -35.87 22.64 7.12
CA ASP A 141 -37.24 23.15 7.15
C ASP A 141 -37.22 24.24 8.24
N PRO A 142 -37.32 25.54 7.90
CA PRO A 142 -37.57 26.54 8.92
C PRO A 142 -38.99 26.30 9.41
N GLU A 143 -39.13 25.59 10.55
CA GLU A 143 -40.34 25.70 11.36
C GLU A 143 -40.49 27.17 11.75
N ASP A 144 -41.32 27.82 10.94
CA ASP A 144 -41.94 29.12 11.10
C ASP A 144 -42.81 29.09 12.35
N ASP A 145 -42.18 29.22 13.52
CA ASP A 145 -42.90 29.37 14.79
C ASP A 145 -42.93 30.84 15.21
N ASN A 146 -44.04 31.42 14.76
CA ASN A 146 -44.77 32.60 15.21
C ASN A 146 -44.83 32.80 16.74
#